data_AF-A0A7M3ZME2-F1
#
_entry.id   AF-A0A7M3ZME2-F1
#
_cell.length_a   1.000
_cell.length_b   1.000
_cell.length_c   1.000
_cell.angle_alpha   90.00
_cell.angle_beta   90.00
_cell.angle_gamma   90.00
#
_symmetry.space_group_name_H-M   'P 1'
#
loop_
_entity.id
_entity.type
_entity.pdbx_description
1 polymer ?
#
loop_
_entity_poly.entity_id
_entity_poly.type
_entity_poly.pdbx_seq_one_letter_code
_entity_poly.pdbx_strand_id
1 'polypeptide(L)'
;DNNDAFRYDNKTIQTEFDVFSNSSLSITEVGPFKSSVDTYSIEGIAYPVLYLKESFHIDALLTQSNGQAVGGKCLNIYLDPEENIRPIATIRTNDLDGTVEWFSGDPLLNPSLRGVELTGGKKEGFRTLKVAFEPDFNVPGGCDKDVENVLNGSEVEMEVLVRSRVDLQVETNWYYGGEAGIPEGTLVIGEVALLRDRLDIAIENEEIQFIRQYRNETGAWVTMSAATNKTVTNEQGIARFEWSFDGRSCDGVECTGEWQVIAFYAGSQNFQASQNNITFAVDYKAASEVEAKGFFSPENAMAFSIVLMALLVAGALYYRRVVSRRQVQSLRGILTDTMMQLEASNEYIKIIFDCYKNLVRHFRKYGFMKKVYETTREFESAVRAAFNMVPPQQLDAFLTIFEEARYSDHNIGVMQRDQAISTLGAITSSITSALGEEGQVKRYEVTGLYDKQTKAGEFVAADGSVRQAGIVEG
;
A
#
# COMPACT_ATOMS: atom_id res chain seq x y z
N ASP A 1 6.45 13.92 -114.46
CA ASP A 1 6.74 13.47 -113.09
C ASP A 1 6.45 14.57 -112.08
N ASN A 2 5.22 14.58 -111.54
CA ASN A 2 4.82 15.45 -110.43
C ASN A 2 4.92 14.62 -109.15
N ASN A 3 5.86 15.00 -108.30
CA ASN A 3 6.32 14.22 -107.14
C ASN A 3 5.56 14.63 -105.85
N ASP A 4 4.22 14.69 -105.90
CA ASP A 4 3.38 15.15 -104.79
C ASP A 4 2.77 14.00 -103.94
N ALA A 5 3.39 12.82 -103.97
CA ALA A 5 2.88 11.64 -103.25
C ALA A 5 3.21 11.61 -101.73
N PHE A 6 3.92 12.61 -101.19
CA PHE A 6 4.36 12.61 -99.78
C PHE A 6 3.62 13.61 -98.88
N ARG A 7 2.58 14.31 -99.36
CA ARG A 7 1.92 15.38 -98.58
C ARG A 7 0.78 14.92 -97.66
N TYR A 8 0.35 13.67 -97.77
CA TYR A 8 -0.70 13.10 -96.92
C TYR A 8 -0.22 11.78 -96.32
N ASP A 9 0.82 11.85 -95.50
CA ASP A 9 1.08 10.78 -94.56
C ASP A 9 0.01 10.91 -93.46
N ASN A 10 -0.96 9.99 -93.43
CA ASN A 10 -1.98 9.94 -92.40
C ASN A 10 -1.29 9.56 -91.08
N LYS A 11 -0.79 10.58 -90.39
CA LYS A 11 -0.26 10.43 -89.04
C LYS A 11 -1.44 10.21 -88.11
N THR A 12 -1.75 8.95 -87.82
CA THR A 12 -2.56 8.59 -86.66
C THR A 12 -1.76 8.96 -85.42
N ILE A 13 -1.95 10.19 -84.96
CA ILE A 13 -1.50 10.60 -83.63
C ILE A 13 -2.49 9.96 -82.68
N GLN A 14 -2.07 8.92 -81.95
CA GLN A 14 -2.77 8.54 -80.72
C GLN A 14 -2.62 9.71 -79.75
N THR A 15 -3.63 10.55 -79.67
CA THR A 15 -3.80 11.49 -78.57
C THR A 15 -4.46 10.70 -77.44
N GLU A 16 -3.67 10.23 -76.48
CA GLU A 16 -4.22 9.91 -75.16
C GLU A 16 -4.71 11.24 -74.57
N PHE A 17 -6.04 11.38 -74.50
CA PHE A 17 -6.64 12.39 -73.65
C PHE A 17 -6.74 11.76 -72.28
N ASP A 18 -6.03 12.29 -71.29
CA ASP A 18 -6.31 11.96 -69.91
C ASP A 18 -7.70 12.53 -69.58
N VAL A 19 -8.73 11.68 -69.71
CA VAL A 19 -10.09 12.01 -69.28
C VAL A 19 -10.12 11.82 -67.77
N PHE A 20 -9.62 12.81 -67.04
CA PHE A 20 -9.75 12.84 -65.59
C PHE A 20 -11.23 13.00 -65.22
N SER A 21 -11.80 11.98 -64.59
CA SER A 21 -13.13 12.08 -64.00
C SER A 21 -12.98 12.49 -62.53
N ASN A 22 -13.70 13.53 -62.13
CA ASN A 22 -13.72 13.99 -60.74
C ASN A 22 -14.48 12.97 -59.88
N SER A 23 -13.88 12.53 -58.76
CA SER A 23 -14.53 11.66 -57.79
C SER A 23 -15.14 12.45 -56.62
N SER A 24 -16.10 11.85 -55.93
CA SER A 24 -16.77 12.39 -54.74
C SER A 24 -16.93 11.29 -53.71
N LEU A 25 -16.54 11.57 -52.47
CA LEU A 25 -16.72 10.71 -51.31
C LEU A 25 -17.84 11.21 -50.41
N SER A 26 -18.57 10.28 -49.81
CA SER A 26 -19.54 10.57 -48.76
C SER A 26 -19.50 9.49 -47.70
N ILE A 27 -19.47 9.88 -46.42
CA ILE A 27 -19.69 8.98 -45.29
C ILE A 27 -21.19 8.83 -45.08
N THR A 28 -21.69 7.60 -45.10
CA THR A 28 -23.12 7.28 -44.95
C THR A 28 -23.48 6.92 -43.52
N GLU A 29 -22.59 6.25 -42.80
CA GLU A 29 -22.81 5.84 -41.42
C GLU A 29 -21.49 5.81 -40.65
N VAL A 30 -21.54 6.20 -39.38
CA VAL A 30 -20.46 6.02 -38.41
C VAL A 30 -21.11 5.66 -37.09
N GLY A 31 -20.59 4.65 -36.41
CA GLY A 31 -21.12 4.28 -35.12
C GLY A 31 -20.27 3.29 -34.34
N PRO A 32 -20.60 3.07 -33.06
CA PRO A 32 -19.89 2.12 -32.23
C PRO A 32 -20.12 0.68 -32.70
N PHE A 33 -19.18 -0.19 -32.36
CA PHE A 33 -19.22 -1.60 -32.69
C PHE A 33 -19.44 -1.86 -34.20
N LYS A 34 -19.93 -3.04 -34.57
CA LYS A 34 -19.97 -3.49 -35.97
C LYS A 34 -21.05 -2.80 -36.83
N SER A 35 -22.17 -2.44 -36.25
CA SER A 35 -23.33 -1.90 -36.99
C SER A 35 -24.33 -1.19 -36.06
N SER A 36 -23.84 -0.65 -34.94
CA SER A 36 -24.68 0.08 -33.99
C SER A 36 -24.47 1.56 -34.22
N VAL A 37 -25.56 2.33 -34.28
CA VAL A 37 -25.50 3.79 -34.40
C VAL A 37 -25.85 4.41 -33.06
N ASP A 38 -25.05 5.37 -32.63
CA ASP A 38 -25.29 6.14 -31.43
C ASP A 38 -25.06 7.62 -31.75
N THR A 39 -25.88 8.51 -31.19
CA THR A 39 -25.82 9.94 -31.48
C THR A 39 -26.03 10.76 -30.22
N TYR A 40 -25.36 11.91 -30.16
CA TYR A 40 -25.50 12.85 -29.06
C TYR A 40 -25.86 14.23 -29.60
N SER A 41 -26.92 14.84 -29.05
CA SER A 41 -27.42 16.14 -29.49
C SER A 41 -26.87 17.26 -28.62
N ILE A 42 -26.21 18.23 -29.24
CA ILE A 42 -25.71 19.45 -28.60
C ILE A 42 -26.37 20.62 -29.32
N GLU A 43 -27.16 21.40 -28.57
CA GLU A 43 -27.90 22.56 -29.11
C GLU A 43 -28.79 22.21 -30.33
N GLY A 44 -29.28 20.96 -30.40
CA GLY A 44 -30.14 20.47 -31.48
C GLY A 44 -29.39 19.86 -32.67
N ILE A 45 -28.05 19.90 -32.68
CA ILE A 45 -27.21 19.25 -33.69
C ILE A 45 -26.80 17.87 -33.18
N ALA A 46 -27.12 16.82 -33.95
CA ALA A 46 -26.77 15.44 -33.62
C ALA A 46 -25.40 15.07 -34.21
N TYR A 47 -24.51 14.57 -33.35
CA TYR A 47 -23.19 14.07 -33.73
C TYR A 47 -23.14 12.55 -33.54
N PRO A 48 -22.54 11.79 -34.47
CA PRO A 48 -22.24 10.38 -34.24
C PRO A 48 -21.32 10.22 -33.03
N VAL A 49 -21.64 9.25 -32.17
CA VAL A 49 -20.87 8.97 -30.96
C VAL A 49 -19.99 7.76 -31.19
N LEU A 50 -18.72 7.87 -30.82
CA LEU A 50 -17.82 6.73 -30.70
C LEU A 50 -17.32 6.62 -29.25
N TYR A 51 -16.88 5.43 -28.86
CA TYR A 51 -16.39 5.20 -27.50
C TYR A 51 -14.88 4.98 -27.48
N LEU A 52 -14.20 5.72 -26.61
CA LEU A 52 -12.75 5.63 -26.42
C LEU A 52 -12.36 4.18 -26.07
N LYS A 53 -11.33 3.65 -26.73
CA LYS A 53 -10.85 2.26 -26.63
C LYS A 53 -11.84 1.19 -27.08
N GLU A 54 -12.95 1.57 -27.73
CA GLU A 54 -13.88 0.61 -28.31
C GLU A 54 -13.78 0.58 -29.84
N SER A 55 -14.14 -0.56 -30.40
CA SER A 55 -14.31 -0.71 -31.84
C SER A 55 -15.47 0.13 -32.35
N PHE A 56 -15.32 0.63 -33.56
CA PHE A 56 -16.31 1.36 -34.34
C PHE A 56 -16.29 0.91 -35.80
N HIS A 57 -17.31 1.30 -36.55
CA HIS A 57 -17.41 1.08 -37.98
C HIS A 57 -17.62 2.40 -38.73
N ILE A 58 -17.35 2.37 -40.02
CA ILE A 58 -17.55 3.46 -40.97
C ILE A 58 -18.10 2.86 -42.25
N ASP A 59 -19.20 3.43 -42.72
CA ASP A 59 -19.72 3.16 -44.04
C ASP A 59 -19.57 4.40 -44.92
N ALA A 60 -19.10 4.19 -46.14
CA ALA A 60 -18.86 5.26 -47.10
C ALA A 60 -19.18 4.82 -48.52
N LEU A 61 -19.29 5.80 -49.42
CA LEU A 61 -19.56 5.60 -50.83
C LEU A 61 -18.62 6.48 -51.67
N LEU A 62 -17.92 5.86 -52.61
CA LEU A 62 -17.13 6.56 -53.63
C LEU A 62 -17.92 6.60 -54.95
N THR A 63 -18.14 7.80 -55.46
CA THR A 63 -18.82 8.03 -56.75
C THR A 63 -17.99 8.91 -57.67
N GLN A 64 -18.28 8.85 -58.96
CA GLN A 64 -17.84 9.85 -59.93
C GLN A 64 -18.80 11.05 -59.95
N SER A 65 -18.39 12.14 -60.58
CA SER A 65 -19.22 13.35 -60.74
C SER A 65 -20.55 13.13 -61.47
N ASN A 66 -20.68 12.03 -62.22
CA ASN A 66 -21.93 11.64 -62.87
C ASN A 66 -22.84 10.77 -61.96
N GLY A 67 -22.45 10.54 -60.71
CA GLY A 67 -23.16 9.71 -59.73
C GLY A 67 -22.91 8.20 -59.86
N GLN A 68 -22.06 7.76 -60.79
CA GLN A 68 -21.72 6.34 -60.92
C GLN A 68 -20.80 5.90 -59.78
N ALA A 69 -21.11 4.74 -59.19
CA ALA A 69 -20.28 4.10 -58.19
C ALA A 69 -18.90 3.73 -58.72
N VAL A 70 -17.88 3.80 -57.85
CA VAL A 70 -16.49 3.47 -58.18
C VAL A 70 -15.99 2.34 -57.29
N GLY A 71 -15.85 1.16 -57.87
CA GLY A 71 -15.35 -0.04 -57.20
C GLY A 71 -13.83 -0.25 -57.31
N GLY A 72 -13.28 -1.11 -56.44
CA GLY A 72 -11.90 -1.59 -56.48
C GLY A 72 -10.83 -0.58 -56.04
N LYS A 73 -11.23 0.62 -55.61
CA LYS A 73 -10.32 1.71 -55.23
C LYS A 73 -9.98 1.66 -53.74
N CYS A 74 -8.74 2.00 -53.41
CA CYS A 74 -8.26 2.00 -52.02
C CYS A 74 -8.50 3.36 -51.37
N LEU A 75 -9.14 3.37 -50.20
CA LEU A 75 -9.40 4.54 -49.38
C LEU A 75 -8.56 4.50 -48.11
N ASN A 76 -8.07 5.67 -47.69
CA ASN A 76 -7.40 5.89 -46.42
C ASN A 76 -8.39 6.43 -45.40
N ILE A 77 -8.34 5.89 -44.18
CA ILE A 77 -9.16 6.33 -43.04
C ILE A 77 -8.23 7.00 -42.03
N TYR A 78 -8.56 8.22 -41.64
CA TYR A 78 -7.82 9.01 -40.65
C TYR A 78 -8.73 9.38 -39.49
N LEU A 79 -8.13 9.48 -38.31
CA LEU A 79 -8.75 10.07 -37.12
C LEU A 79 -7.83 11.18 -36.63
N ASP A 80 -8.38 12.39 -36.53
CA ASP A 80 -7.68 13.65 -36.27
C ASP A 80 -6.48 13.88 -37.20
N PRO A 81 -6.71 14.01 -38.52
CA PRO A 81 -5.64 14.14 -39.51
C PRO A 81 -4.68 15.32 -39.25
N GLU A 82 -5.11 16.36 -38.53
CA GLU A 82 -4.26 17.49 -38.13
C GLU A 82 -3.19 17.10 -37.10
N GLU A 83 -3.47 16.12 -36.24
CA GLU A 83 -2.54 15.63 -35.21
C GLU A 83 -1.86 14.31 -35.59
N ASN A 84 -2.59 13.44 -36.28
CA ASN A 84 -2.09 12.18 -36.79
C ASN A 84 -2.23 12.11 -38.31
N ILE A 85 -1.16 12.51 -38.99
CA ILE A 85 -1.08 12.54 -40.46
C ILE A 85 -1.03 11.15 -41.11
N ARG A 86 -0.95 10.06 -40.33
CA ARG A 86 -0.95 8.69 -40.87
C ARG A 86 -2.34 8.09 -40.80
N PRO A 87 -2.79 7.38 -41.84
CA PRO A 87 -4.08 6.71 -41.78
C PRO A 87 -4.05 5.62 -40.70
N ILE A 88 -5.17 5.47 -40.01
CA ILE A 88 -5.38 4.43 -39.01
C ILE A 88 -5.71 3.08 -39.65
N ALA A 89 -6.27 3.10 -40.87
CA ALA A 89 -6.59 1.93 -41.65
C ALA A 89 -6.79 2.27 -43.13
N THR A 90 -6.83 1.23 -43.95
CA THR A 90 -7.17 1.29 -45.38
C THR A 90 -8.30 0.34 -45.68
N ILE A 91 -9.10 0.65 -46.69
CA ILE A 91 -10.19 -0.22 -47.14
C ILE A 91 -10.39 -0.08 -48.65
N ARG A 92 -10.84 -1.14 -49.33
CA ARG A 92 -11.15 -1.09 -50.76
C ARG A 92 -12.65 -0.96 -50.98
N THR A 93 -13.04 -0.11 -51.92
CA THR A 93 -14.43 0.00 -52.36
C THR A 93 -14.89 -1.29 -53.03
N ASN A 94 -16.13 -1.68 -52.80
CA ASN A 94 -16.74 -2.84 -53.41
C ASN A 94 -16.81 -2.66 -54.93
N ASP A 95 -16.37 -3.69 -55.66
CA ASP A 95 -16.27 -3.66 -57.13
C ASP A 95 -17.61 -3.40 -57.84
N LEU A 96 -18.74 -3.74 -57.21
CA LEU A 96 -20.07 -3.66 -57.83
C LEU A 96 -20.77 -2.31 -57.62
N ASP A 97 -20.65 -1.73 -56.42
CA ASP A 97 -21.49 -0.60 -56.00
C ASP A 97 -20.70 0.55 -55.35
N GLY A 98 -19.37 0.45 -55.30
CA GLY A 98 -18.48 1.52 -54.80
C GLY A 98 -18.63 1.83 -53.31
N THR A 99 -19.40 1.01 -52.59
CA THR A 99 -19.58 1.13 -51.14
C THR A 99 -18.37 0.61 -50.39
N VAL A 100 -18.26 1.05 -49.14
CA VAL A 100 -17.24 0.62 -48.19
C VAL A 100 -17.94 0.39 -46.88
N GLU A 101 -17.72 -0.78 -46.28
CA GLU A 101 -18.05 -1.10 -44.90
C GLU A 101 -16.74 -1.46 -44.20
N TRP A 102 -16.29 -0.61 -43.28
CA TRP A 102 -15.06 -0.84 -42.53
C TRP A 102 -15.36 -0.99 -41.04
N PHE A 103 -14.83 -2.05 -40.41
CA PHE A 103 -14.97 -2.29 -38.98
C PHE A 103 -13.61 -2.48 -38.33
N SER A 104 -13.30 -1.61 -37.36
CA SER A 104 -12.02 -1.62 -36.62
C SER A 104 -11.75 -2.93 -35.85
N GLY A 105 -12.79 -3.69 -35.48
CA GLY A 105 -12.67 -4.97 -34.79
C GLY A 105 -12.51 -6.18 -35.72
N ASP A 106 -12.52 -5.99 -37.05
CA ASP A 106 -12.26 -7.06 -38.00
C ASP A 106 -10.74 -7.22 -38.23
N PRO A 107 -10.13 -8.38 -37.89
CA PRO A 107 -8.69 -8.59 -38.07
C PRO A 107 -8.23 -8.55 -39.53
N LEU A 108 -9.14 -8.76 -40.50
CA LEU A 108 -8.81 -8.69 -41.92
C LEU A 108 -8.73 -7.23 -42.41
N LEU A 109 -9.55 -6.34 -41.82
CA LEU A 109 -9.62 -4.94 -42.21
C LEU A 109 -8.70 -4.04 -41.36
N ASN A 110 -8.45 -4.44 -40.12
CA ASN A 110 -7.60 -3.74 -39.17
C ASN A 110 -6.77 -4.74 -38.35
N PRO A 111 -5.57 -5.12 -38.83
CA PRO A 111 -4.70 -6.06 -38.12
C PRO A 111 -4.29 -5.60 -36.71
N SER A 112 -4.34 -4.29 -36.45
CA SER A 112 -4.04 -3.75 -35.11
C SER A 112 -5.15 -4.03 -34.09
N LEU A 113 -6.37 -4.29 -34.55
CA LEU A 113 -7.60 -4.43 -33.77
C LEU A 113 -7.88 -3.25 -32.82
N ARG A 114 -7.21 -2.11 -33.05
CA ARG A 114 -7.41 -0.90 -32.27
C ARG A 114 -8.64 -0.17 -32.77
N GLY A 115 -9.52 0.15 -31.83
CA GLY A 115 -10.69 0.99 -32.07
C GLY A 115 -10.33 2.48 -32.00
N VAL A 116 -11.12 3.26 -31.28
CA VAL A 116 -10.81 4.67 -31.04
C VAL A 116 -9.64 4.80 -30.06
N GLU A 117 -8.51 5.30 -30.54
CA GLU A 117 -7.30 5.50 -29.77
C GLU A 117 -7.14 6.95 -29.31
N LEU A 118 -6.15 7.20 -28.43
CA LEU A 118 -5.81 8.57 -28.05
C LEU A 118 -4.97 9.21 -29.17
N THR A 119 -5.34 10.42 -29.58
CA THR A 119 -4.55 11.24 -30.51
C THR A 119 -4.08 12.50 -29.80
N GLY A 120 -2.78 12.82 -29.90
CA GLY A 120 -2.22 14.03 -29.29
C GLY A 120 -2.42 14.17 -27.76
N GLY A 121 -2.68 13.06 -27.06
CA GLY A 121 -3.02 13.05 -25.63
C GLY A 121 -4.49 13.39 -25.32
N LYS A 122 -5.30 13.70 -26.35
CA LYS A 122 -6.74 13.92 -26.21
C LYS A 122 -7.45 12.56 -25.98
N LYS A 123 -8.27 12.49 -24.92
CA LYS A 123 -9.08 11.30 -24.56
C LYS A 123 -10.48 11.40 -25.16
N GLU A 124 -11.35 12.17 -24.53
CA GLU A 124 -12.72 12.45 -24.99
C GLU A 124 -12.81 13.74 -25.83
N GLY A 125 -14.01 14.03 -26.35
CA GLY A 125 -14.36 15.25 -27.04
C GLY A 125 -14.55 15.08 -28.55
N PHE A 126 -14.71 16.20 -29.25
CA PHE A 126 -14.84 16.21 -30.69
C PHE A 126 -13.55 15.78 -31.39
N ARG A 127 -13.72 15.01 -32.46
CA ARG A 127 -12.67 14.41 -33.27
C ARG A 127 -13.05 14.51 -34.74
N THR A 128 -12.06 14.62 -35.61
CA THR A 128 -12.30 14.70 -37.05
C THR A 128 -12.01 13.34 -37.67
N LEU A 129 -13.07 12.68 -38.15
CA LEU A 129 -12.93 11.49 -38.97
C LEU A 129 -12.80 11.90 -40.43
N LYS A 130 -11.78 11.40 -41.12
CA LYS A 130 -11.59 11.65 -42.55
C LYS A 130 -11.45 10.36 -43.33
N VAL A 131 -12.18 10.26 -44.43
CA VAL A 131 -11.99 9.22 -45.44
C VAL A 131 -11.50 9.89 -46.73
N ALA A 132 -10.40 9.40 -47.29
CA ALA A 132 -9.79 10.00 -48.47
C ALA A 132 -9.43 8.95 -49.53
N PHE A 133 -9.67 9.31 -50.77
CA PHE A 133 -9.14 8.64 -51.96
C PHE A 133 -7.96 9.47 -52.48
N GLU A 134 -6.75 8.95 -52.36
CA GLU A 134 -5.51 9.66 -52.67
C GLU A 134 -4.72 8.95 -53.79
N PRO A 135 -5.20 8.99 -55.05
CA PRO A 135 -4.67 8.19 -56.15
C PRO A 135 -3.27 8.63 -56.61
N ASP A 136 -2.85 9.86 -56.33
CA ASP A 136 -1.61 10.44 -56.84
C ASP A 136 -0.37 10.13 -56.00
N PHE A 137 -0.55 9.66 -54.75
CA PHE A 137 0.52 9.54 -53.76
C PHE A 137 0.63 8.11 -53.20
N ASN A 138 1.85 7.71 -52.85
CA ASN A 138 2.06 6.56 -51.96
C ASN A 138 1.97 7.05 -50.51
N VAL A 139 0.87 6.73 -49.82
CA VAL A 139 0.64 7.19 -48.45
C VAL A 139 1.34 6.24 -47.47
N PRO A 140 2.27 6.72 -46.62
CA PRO A 140 2.96 5.84 -45.67
C PRO A 140 2.01 5.18 -44.67
N GLY A 141 1.92 3.85 -44.70
CA GLY A 141 0.98 3.09 -43.87
C GLY A 141 -0.45 3.09 -44.39
N GLY A 142 -0.68 3.67 -45.57
CA GLY A 142 -1.96 3.75 -46.26
C GLY A 142 -1.93 3.07 -47.62
N CYS A 143 -2.81 3.53 -48.50
CA CYS A 143 -2.89 3.10 -49.89
C CYS A 143 -1.65 3.53 -50.70
N ASP A 144 -1.23 2.65 -51.61
CA ASP A 144 -0.31 2.99 -52.67
C ASP A 144 -1.00 3.85 -53.74
N LYS A 145 -0.20 4.53 -54.55
CA LYS A 145 -0.63 5.29 -55.73
C LYS A 145 -1.48 4.40 -56.65
N ASP A 146 -2.61 4.93 -57.14
CA ASP A 146 -3.45 4.20 -58.09
C ASP A 146 -2.74 4.07 -59.45
N VAL A 147 -2.73 2.85 -59.99
CA VAL A 147 -2.03 2.53 -61.24
C VAL A 147 -2.82 3.02 -62.45
N GLU A 148 -4.15 3.03 -62.36
CA GLU A 148 -5.01 3.46 -63.46
C GLU A 148 -5.08 4.99 -63.58
N ASN A 149 -4.94 5.71 -62.45
CA ASN A 149 -4.94 7.17 -62.30
C ASN A 149 -5.93 7.97 -63.19
N VAL A 150 -7.12 7.41 -63.45
CA VAL A 150 -8.16 8.04 -64.28
C VAL A 150 -9.09 8.96 -63.45
N LEU A 151 -8.99 8.87 -62.13
CA LEU A 151 -9.85 9.59 -61.18
C LEU A 151 -9.03 10.57 -60.36
N ASN A 152 -9.54 11.78 -60.21
CA ASN A 152 -8.96 12.74 -59.27
C ASN A 152 -9.26 12.31 -57.82
N GLY A 153 -8.34 12.60 -56.91
CA GLY A 153 -8.54 12.37 -55.48
C GLY A 153 -9.73 13.14 -54.91
N SER A 154 -10.33 12.59 -53.87
CA SER A 154 -11.40 13.22 -53.10
C SER A 154 -11.26 12.87 -51.62
N GLU A 155 -11.85 13.69 -50.75
CA GLU A 155 -11.89 13.42 -49.33
C GLU A 155 -13.20 13.93 -48.73
N VAL A 156 -13.59 13.34 -47.61
CA VAL A 156 -14.74 13.75 -46.82
C VAL A 156 -14.37 13.72 -45.35
N GLU A 157 -14.75 14.76 -44.63
CA GLU A 157 -14.56 14.88 -43.20
C GLU A 157 -15.91 14.90 -42.48
N MET A 158 -15.94 14.28 -41.31
CA MET A 158 -17.10 14.25 -40.42
C MET A 158 -16.63 14.46 -38.99
N GLU A 159 -17.33 15.34 -38.28
CA GLU A 159 -17.09 15.53 -36.85
C GLU A 159 -17.83 14.44 -36.06
N VAL A 160 -17.08 13.73 -35.21
CA VAL A 160 -17.61 12.69 -34.33
C VAL A 160 -17.33 13.05 -32.88
N LEU A 161 -18.24 12.70 -31.98
CA LEU A 161 -18.05 12.91 -30.54
C LEU A 161 -17.52 11.63 -29.91
N VAL A 162 -16.26 11.64 -29.49
CA VAL A 162 -15.68 10.54 -28.72
C VAL A 162 -16.01 10.70 -27.24
N ARG A 163 -16.73 9.72 -26.70
CA ARG A 163 -17.11 9.64 -25.28
C ARG A 163 -16.42 8.47 -24.61
N SER A 164 -16.35 8.49 -23.29
CA SER A 164 -15.92 7.33 -22.51
C SER A 164 -17.10 6.67 -21.83
N ARG A 165 -17.13 5.33 -21.84
CA ARG A 165 -17.96 4.58 -20.91
C ARG A 165 -17.39 4.71 -19.51
N VAL A 166 -18.28 4.69 -18.54
CA VAL A 166 -17.91 4.86 -17.14
C VAL A 166 -18.27 3.62 -16.34
N ASP A 167 -17.47 3.38 -15.31
CA ASP A 167 -17.74 2.42 -14.26
C ASP A 167 -17.81 3.16 -12.92
N LEU A 168 -18.71 2.70 -12.06
CA LEU A 168 -19.02 3.29 -10.78
C LEU A 168 -18.69 2.26 -9.71
N GLN A 169 -17.67 2.53 -8.90
CA GLN A 169 -17.14 1.60 -7.91
C GLN A 169 -17.34 2.12 -6.50
N VAL A 170 -17.53 1.22 -5.53
CA VAL A 170 -17.69 1.57 -4.12
C VAL A 170 -16.32 1.62 -3.44
N GLU A 171 -15.96 2.78 -2.91
CA GLU A 171 -14.75 2.96 -2.11
C GLU A 171 -15.06 2.75 -0.63
N THR A 172 -16.06 3.49 -0.13
CA THR A 172 -16.56 3.35 1.23
C THR A 172 -18.02 2.92 1.16
N ASN A 173 -18.32 1.71 1.62
CA ASN A 173 -19.69 1.19 1.63
C ASN A 173 -20.53 1.83 2.75
N TRP A 174 -21.84 1.95 2.51
CA TRP A 174 -22.82 2.50 3.45
C TRP A 174 -23.97 1.54 3.72
N TYR A 175 -23.69 0.23 3.71
CA TYR A 175 -24.72 -0.78 3.94
C TYR A 175 -24.95 -1.00 5.44
N TYR A 176 -26.17 -0.67 5.89
CA TYR A 176 -26.66 -0.92 7.25
C TYR A 176 -28.05 -1.57 7.19
N GLY A 177 -28.24 -2.55 6.32
CA GLY A 177 -29.52 -3.25 6.17
C GLY A 177 -29.79 -4.30 7.25
N GLY A 178 -31.07 -4.52 7.57
CA GLY A 178 -31.56 -5.56 8.47
C GLY A 178 -30.96 -5.49 9.87
N GLU A 179 -30.28 -6.56 10.29
CA GLU A 179 -29.69 -6.65 11.64
C GLU A 179 -28.55 -5.67 11.89
N ALA A 180 -27.89 -5.18 10.82
CA ALA A 180 -26.80 -4.21 10.86
C ALA A 180 -27.26 -2.76 11.06
N GLY A 181 -28.58 -2.51 11.11
CA GLY A 181 -29.17 -1.19 11.22
C GLY A 181 -28.57 -0.31 12.31
N ILE A 182 -28.73 1.00 12.13
CA ILE A 182 -28.08 2.04 12.94
C ILE A 182 -29.10 2.94 13.64
N PRO A 183 -28.74 3.57 14.77
CA PRO A 183 -29.61 4.52 15.44
C PRO A 183 -29.68 5.86 14.72
N GLU A 184 -30.79 6.55 14.93
CA GLU A 184 -31.01 7.93 14.48
C GLU A 184 -29.87 8.86 14.95
N GLY A 185 -29.47 9.78 14.09
CA GLY A 185 -28.35 10.69 14.31
C GLY A 185 -26.97 10.11 14.01
N THR A 186 -26.86 8.82 13.65
CA THR A 186 -25.59 8.23 13.22
C THR A 186 -25.15 8.84 11.89
N LEU A 187 -23.89 9.26 11.80
CA LEU A 187 -23.32 9.79 10.56
C LEU A 187 -23.03 8.63 9.59
N VAL A 188 -23.76 8.60 8.48
CA VAL A 188 -23.53 7.70 7.35
C VAL A 188 -22.64 8.41 6.34
N ILE A 189 -21.52 7.77 6.00
CA ILE A 189 -20.57 8.25 5.00
C ILE A 189 -20.51 7.19 3.91
N GLY A 190 -20.59 7.62 2.67
CA GLY A 190 -20.40 6.75 1.52
C GLY A 190 -19.60 7.43 0.43
N GLU A 191 -18.74 6.66 -0.21
CA GLU A 191 -17.83 7.13 -1.25
C GLU A 191 -17.89 6.20 -2.45
N VAL A 192 -17.98 6.80 -3.63
CA VAL A 192 -17.91 6.09 -4.90
C VAL A 192 -16.84 6.71 -5.79
N ALA A 193 -16.14 5.87 -6.54
CA ALA A 193 -15.21 6.29 -7.57
C ALA A 193 -15.87 6.18 -8.95
N LEU A 194 -15.77 7.24 -9.75
CA LEU A 194 -16.14 7.27 -11.15
C LEU A 194 -14.89 7.07 -12.02
N LEU A 195 -14.85 5.95 -12.74
CA LEU A 195 -13.70 5.54 -13.55
C LEU A 195 -14.11 5.39 -15.02
N ARG A 196 -13.13 5.47 -15.92
CA ARG A 196 -13.31 5.06 -17.32
C ARG A 196 -13.26 3.53 -17.42
N ASP A 197 -14.35 2.91 -17.85
CA ASP A 197 -14.56 1.45 -17.88
C ASP A 197 -13.40 0.67 -18.54
N ARG A 198 -12.84 1.16 -19.65
CA ARG A 198 -11.76 0.45 -20.39
C ARG A 198 -10.34 0.79 -19.95
N LEU A 199 -10.18 1.82 -19.13
CA LEU A 199 -8.86 2.35 -18.77
C LEU A 199 -8.57 2.27 -17.27
N ASP A 200 -9.60 2.10 -16.44
CA ASP A 200 -9.52 2.20 -14.98
C ASP A 200 -8.87 3.51 -14.51
N ILE A 201 -9.15 4.61 -15.25
CA ILE A 201 -8.63 5.94 -14.94
C ILE A 201 -9.76 6.82 -14.40
N ALA A 202 -9.50 7.43 -13.24
CA ALA A 202 -10.35 8.40 -12.57
C ALA A 202 -10.90 9.50 -13.49
N ILE A 203 -12.18 9.83 -13.28
CA ILE A 203 -12.87 10.94 -13.94
C ILE A 203 -13.14 12.03 -12.91
N GLU A 204 -12.46 13.14 -13.05
CA GLU A 204 -12.57 14.32 -12.20
C GLU A 204 -13.65 15.30 -12.69
N ASN A 205 -14.15 16.13 -11.78
CA ASN A 205 -15.09 17.22 -12.06
C ASN A 205 -16.46 16.81 -12.62
N GLU A 206 -16.93 15.60 -12.32
CA GLU A 206 -18.23 15.09 -12.73
C GLU A 206 -19.22 15.00 -11.56
N GLU A 207 -20.49 15.32 -11.80
CA GLU A 207 -21.54 15.35 -10.76
C GLU A 207 -22.12 13.94 -10.52
N ILE A 208 -21.90 13.39 -9.32
CA ILE A 208 -22.58 12.20 -8.82
C ILE A 208 -23.77 12.61 -7.96
N GLN A 209 -24.89 11.92 -8.15
CA GLN A 209 -26.11 12.12 -7.40
C GLN A 209 -26.31 10.98 -6.41
N PHE A 210 -26.42 11.32 -5.13
CA PHE A 210 -26.81 10.41 -4.06
C PHE A 210 -28.28 10.65 -3.71
N ILE A 211 -29.14 9.79 -4.23
CA ILE A 211 -30.59 9.86 -4.08
C ILE A 211 -30.99 9.03 -2.87
N ARG A 212 -31.57 9.69 -1.86
CA ARG A 212 -32.11 9.01 -0.69
C ARG A 212 -33.59 8.69 -0.89
N GLN A 213 -33.94 7.44 -0.62
CA GLN A 213 -35.31 6.96 -0.62
C GLN A 213 -35.62 6.31 0.71
N TYR A 214 -36.86 6.43 1.15
CA TYR A 214 -37.38 5.73 2.32
C TYR A 214 -38.57 4.89 1.93
N ARG A 215 -38.84 3.87 2.74
CA ARG A 215 -39.99 3.01 2.56
C ARG A 215 -41.20 3.55 3.31
N ASN A 216 -42.25 3.90 2.59
CA ASN A 216 -43.50 4.37 3.19
C ASN A 216 -44.31 3.21 3.82
N GLU A 217 -45.43 3.53 4.46
CA GLU A 217 -46.30 2.55 5.11
C GLU A 217 -46.93 1.53 4.15
N THR A 218 -47.05 1.88 2.85
CA THR A 218 -47.57 0.95 1.83
C THR A 218 -46.48 0.02 1.27
N GLY A 219 -45.24 0.16 1.73
CA GLY A 219 -44.09 -0.64 1.31
C GLY A 219 -43.40 -0.16 0.03
N ALA A 220 -43.80 0.99 -0.51
CA ALA A 220 -43.22 1.61 -1.70
C ALA A 220 -42.05 2.54 -1.35
N TRP A 221 -41.05 2.59 -2.23
CA TRP A 221 -39.92 3.52 -2.13
C TRP A 221 -40.32 4.92 -2.57
N VAL A 222 -40.09 5.91 -1.70
CA VAL A 222 -40.39 7.32 -1.96
C VAL A 222 -39.09 8.12 -1.89
N THR A 223 -38.79 8.88 -2.94
CA THR A 223 -37.66 9.81 -2.96
C THR A 223 -37.99 11.02 -2.09
N MET A 224 -37.09 11.33 -1.15
CA MET A 224 -37.29 12.46 -0.24
C MET A 224 -37.06 13.80 -0.96
N SER A 225 -37.96 14.76 -0.73
CA SER A 225 -38.11 16.01 -1.51
C SER A 225 -36.84 16.90 -1.51
N ALA A 226 -36.02 16.81 -0.47
CA ALA A 226 -34.79 17.58 -0.28
C ALA A 226 -33.49 16.76 -0.48
N ALA A 227 -33.57 15.52 -0.98
CA ALA A 227 -32.60 14.49 -0.60
C ALA A 227 -31.65 13.98 -1.68
N THR A 228 -31.51 14.72 -2.79
CA THR A 228 -30.44 14.45 -3.76
C THR A 228 -29.20 15.24 -3.36
N ASN A 229 -28.27 14.59 -2.68
CA ASN A 229 -26.96 15.17 -2.44
C ASN A 229 -26.16 15.07 -3.76
N LYS A 230 -25.77 16.21 -4.30
CA LYS A 230 -24.97 16.31 -5.52
C LYS A 230 -23.54 16.64 -5.13
N THR A 231 -22.62 15.82 -5.57
CA THR A 231 -21.20 15.94 -5.19
C THR A 231 -20.36 15.74 -6.43
N VAL A 232 -19.34 16.57 -6.58
CA VAL A 232 -18.44 16.53 -7.73
C VAL A 232 -17.24 15.62 -7.42
N THR A 233 -16.82 14.82 -8.39
CA THR A 233 -15.65 13.93 -8.24
C THR A 233 -14.34 14.72 -8.14
N ASN A 234 -13.44 14.27 -7.27
CA ASN A 234 -12.10 14.86 -7.11
C ASN A 234 -11.10 14.33 -8.16
N GLU A 235 -9.81 14.66 -8.02
CA GLU A 235 -8.72 14.19 -8.91
C GLU A 235 -8.58 12.66 -8.95
N GLN A 236 -9.02 11.97 -7.90
CA GLN A 236 -9.05 10.50 -7.83
C GLN A 236 -10.38 9.92 -8.36
N GLY A 237 -11.29 10.75 -8.86
CA GLY A 237 -12.60 10.35 -9.34
C GLY A 237 -13.61 10.05 -8.23
N ILE A 238 -13.29 10.39 -6.97
CA ILE A 238 -14.10 10.03 -5.81
C ILE A 238 -15.13 11.12 -5.53
N ALA A 239 -16.39 10.71 -5.37
CA ALA A 239 -17.48 11.50 -4.86
C ALA A 239 -17.95 10.95 -3.51
N ARG A 240 -18.12 11.85 -2.53
CA ARG A 240 -18.45 11.51 -1.14
C ARG A 240 -19.76 12.18 -0.73
N PHE A 241 -20.64 11.44 -0.09
CA PHE A 241 -21.76 12.03 0.66
C PHE A 241 -21.61 11.76 2.15
N GLU A 242 -22.21 12.67 2.92
CA GLU A 242 -22.38 12.54 4.35
C GLU A 242 -23.84 12.79 4.69
N TRP A 243 -24.39 11.97 5.57
CA TRP A 243 -25.79 12.06 5.98
C TRP A 243 -25.93 11.69 7.46
N SER A 244 -26.43 12.62 8.26
CA SER A 244 -26.91 12.29 9.61
C SER A 244 -28.22 11.51 9.50
N PHE A 245 -28.19 10.21 9.80
CA PHE A 245 -29.32 9.31 9.58
C PHE A 245 -30.59 9.77 10.30
N ASP A 246 -31.67 9.95 9.54
CA ASP A 246 -32.94 10.50 10.04
C ASP A 246 -33.81 9.45 10.78
N GLY A 247 -33.37 8.19 10.84
CA GLY A 247 -34.05 7.15 11.61
C GLY A 247 -35.48 6.92 11.12
N ARG A 248 -36.45 7.15 12.00
CA ARG A 248 -37.89 7.03 11.68
C ARG A 248 -38.53 8.34 11.25
N SER A 249 -37.78 9.43 11.11
CA SER A 249 -38.27 10.72 10.65
C SER A 249 -38.09 10.84 9.13
N CYS A 250 -39.08 10.39 8.35
CA CYS A 250 -39.07 10.51 6.89
C CYS A 250 -39.74 11.82 6.45
N ASP A 251 -38.95 12.80 6.01
CA ASP A 251 -39.45 14.11 5.53
C ASP A 251 -40.37 14.82 6.54
N GLY A 252 -40.07 14.65 7.84
CA GLY A 252 -40.84 15.20 8.96
C GLY A 252 -42.05 14.37 9.40
N VAL A 253 -42.29 13.20 8.78
CA VAL A 253 -43.36 12.26 9.15
C VAL A 253 -42.76 10.96 9.68
N GLU A 254 -43.41 10.33 10.66
CA GLU A 254 -42.96 9.04 11.19
C GLU A 254 -43.12 7.93 10.14
N CYS A 255 -42.11 7.08 9.97
CA CYS A 255 -42.08 6.00 8.99
C CYS A 255 -41.44 4.72 9.54
N THR A 256 -41.38 3.68 8.70
CA THR A 256 -40.80 2.37 9.05
C THR A 256 -39.32 2.45 9.48
N GLY A 257 -38.60 3.45 8.97
CA GLY A 257 -37.16 3.63 9.18
C GLY A 257 -36.30 2.76 8.27
N GLU A 258 -36.87 2.17 7.21
CA GLU A 258 -36.10 1.51 6.14
C GLU A 258 -35.74 2.56 5.07
N TRP A 259 -34.44 2.76 4.85
CA TRP A 259 -33.92 3.70 3.85
C TRP A 259 -33.01 3.00 2.86
N GLN A 260 -32.83 3.63 1.71
CA GLN A 260 -31.77 3.29 0.77
C GLN A 260 -31.16 4.53 0.17
N VAL A 261 -29.86 4.46 -0.11
CA VAL A 261 -29.14 5.52 -0.81
C VAL A 261 -28.62 4.95 -2.12
N ILE A 262 -29.00 5.61 -3.22
CA ILE A 262 -28.67 5.26 -4.59
C ILE A 262 -27.61 6.25 -5.09
N ALA A 263 -26.42 5.78 -5.40
CA ALA A 263 -25.43 6.55 -6.15
C ALA A 263 -25.69 6.37 -7.64
N PHE A 264 -25.83 7.49 -8.35
CA PHE A 264 -26.17 7.54 -9.77
C PHE A 264 -25.35 8.61 -10.48
N TYR A 265 -24.87 8.29 -11.69
CA TYR A 265 -24.23 9.24 -12.58
C TYR A 265 -25.06 9.42 -13.85
N ALA A 266 -25.56 10.64 -14.05
CA ALA A 266 -26.45 10.99 -15.15
C ALA A 266 -25.74 11.09 -16.52
N GLY A 267 -24.41 11.08 -16.55
CA GLY A 267 -23.62 11.33 -17.76
C GLY A 267 -23.39 12.82 -18.02
N SER A 268 -22.39 13.11 -18.85
CA SER A 268 -22.10 14.44 -19.38
C SER A 268 -21.81 14.36 -20.87
N GLN A 269 -21.45 15.47 -21.52
CA GLN A 269 -21.13 15.45 -22.96
C GLN A 269 -20.04 14.42 -23.29
N ASN A 270 -19.00 14.31 -22.46
CA ASN A 270 -17.83 13.46 -22.73
C ASN A 270 -17.95 12.05 -22.15
N PHE A 271 -18.87 11.82 -21.22
CA PHE A 271 -18.97 10.55 -20.50
C PHE A 271 -20.40 10.01 -20.56
N GLN A 272 -20.54 8.73 -20.86
CA GLN A 272 -21.85 8.08 -20.84
C GLN A 272 -22.41 8.02 -19.43
N ALA A 273 -23.73 8.11 -19.28
CA ALA A 273 -24.39 7.80 -18.02
C ALA A 273 -24.02 6.41 -17.53
N SER A 274 -23.97 6.22 -16.20
CA SER A 274 -23.69 4.90 -15.62
C SER A 274 -24.77 3.90 -16.02
N GLN A 275 -24.35 2.72 -16.49
CA GLN A 275 -25.30 1.65 -16.86
C GLN A 275 -26.01 1.06 -15.65
N ASN A 276 -25.32 1.00 -14.51
CA ASN A 276 -25.84 0.47 -13.26
C ASN A 276 -25.72 1.52 -12.15
N ASN A 277 -26.69 1.49 -11.25
CA ASN A 277 -26.71 2.34 -10.06
C ASN A 277 -26.23 1.51 -8.86
N ILE A 278 -25.57 2.16 -7.91
CA ILE A 278 -25.15 1.50 -6.67
C ILE A 278 -26.17 1.84 -5.59
N THR A 279 -26.85 0.83 -5.06
CA THR A 279 -27.88 1.01 -4.03
C THR A 279 -27.54 0.19 -2.80
N PHE A 280 -27.48 0.84 -1.64
CA PHE A 280 -27.39 0.15 -0.35
C PHE A 280 -28.48 0.61 0.61
N ALA A 281 -28.97 -0.34 1.42
CA ALA A 281 -29.96 -0.12 2.45
C ALA A 281 -29.32 0.46 3.73
N VAL A 282 -30.07 1.31 4.42
CA VAL A 282 -29.73 1.91 5.71
C VAL A 282 -30.97 1.81 6.60
N ASP A 283 -31.03 0.78 7.44
CA ASP A 283 -32.21 0.48 8.23
C ASP A 283 -32.08 1.00 9.66
N TYR A 284 -33.20 1.45 10.20
CA TYR A 284 -33.28 1.91 11.57
C TYR A 284 -33.18 0.76 12.57
N LYS A 285 -32.27 0.91 13.51
CA LYS A 285 -32.21 0.09 14.72
C LYS A 285 -32.13 1.02 15.92
N ALA A 286 -32.99 0.77 16.91
CA ALA A 286 -32.87 1.48 18.18
C ALA A 286 -31.44 1.34 18.71
N ALA A 287 -30.88 2.43 19.23
CA ALA A 287 -29.59 2.36 19.90
C ALA A 287 -29.71 1.29 20.99
N SER A 288 -29.02 0.17 20.83
CA SER A 288 -28.70 -0.66 21.98
C SER A 288 -27.95 0.26 22.92
N GLU A 289 -28.29 0.28 24.22
CA GLU A 289 -27.38 0.80 25.22
C GLU A 289 -26.03 0.17 24.89
N VAL A 290 -25.11 0.98 24.37
CA VAL A 290 -23.78 0.51 24.06
C VAL A 290 -23.29 0.07 25.41
N GLU A 291 -23.20 -1.24 25.64
CA GLU A 291 -22.22 -1.78 26.55
C GLU A 291 -20.92 -1.14 26.09
N ALA A 292 -20.57 -0.01 26.72
CA ALA A 292 -19.30 0.63 26.54
C ALA A 292 -18.31 -0.50 26.71
N LYS A 293 -17.71 -0.95 25.60
CA LYS A 293 -16.87 -2.16 25.56
C LYS A 293 -15.99 -2.08 26.80
N GLY A 294 -16.35 -2.86 27.81
CA GLY A 294 -15.75 -2.69 29.13
C GLY A 294 -14.26 -2.90 28.94
N PHE A 295 -13.46 -2.23 29.76
CA PHE A 295 -12.01 -2.42 29.81
C PHE A 295 -11.56 -3.90 29.78
N PHE A 296 -12.46 -4.83 30.14
CA PHE A 296 -12.34 -6.28 30.10
C PHE A 296 -13.05 -6.96 28.91
N SER A 297 -12.82 -6.52 27.66
CA SER A 297 -13.23 -7.31 26.49
C SER A 297 -12.36 -8.59 26.36
N PRO A 298 -12.88 -9.70 25.78
CA PRO A 298 -12.13 -10.95 25.64
C PRO A 298 -10.81 -10.81 24.87
N GLU A 299 -10.74 -9.89 23.90
CA GLU A 299 -9.52 -9.60 23.13
C GLU A 299 -8.44 -8.93 23.99
N ASN A 300 -8.82 -8.04 24.90
CA ASN A 300 -7.86 -7.31 25.77
C ASN A 300 -7.39 -8.15 26.97
N ALA A 301 -8.18 -9.13 27.40
CA ALA A 301 -7.84 -10.01 28.52
C ALA A 301 -6.54 -10.81 28.29
N MET A 302 -6.27 -11.19 27.04
CA MET A 302 -5.06 -11.94 26.69
C MET A 302 -3.80 -11.07 26.83
N ALA A 303 -3.85 -9.82 26.39
CA ALA A 303 -2.74 -8.87 26.49
C ALA A 303 -2.37 -8.55 27.95
N PHE A 304 -3.36 -8.35 28.83
CA PHE A 304 -3.11 -8.09 30.25
C PHE A 304 -2.48 -9.29 30.97
N SER A 305 -2.82 -10.52 30.59
CA SER A 305 -2.25 -11.73 31.20
C SER A 305 -0.73 -11.84 30.98
N ILE A 306 -0.26 -11.43 29.79
CA ILE A 306 1.16 -11.47 29.41
C ILE A 306 1.96 -10.44 30.22
N VAL A 307 1.43 -9.21 30.34
CA VAL A 307 2.08 -8.13 31.11
C VAL A 307 2.17 -8.49 32.60
N LEU A 308 1.10 -9.09 33.16
CA LEU A 308 1.09 -9.54 34.55
C LEU A 308 2.15 -10.63 34.82
N MET A 309 2.30 -11.59 33.91
CA MET A 309 3.32 -12.64 34.02
C MET A 309 4.75 -12.07 33.93
N ALA A 310 4.99 -11.09 33.04
CA ALA A 310 6.28 -10.43 32.94
C ALA A 310 6.65 -9.67 34.24
N LEU A 311 5.68 -8.97 34.84
CA LEU A 311 5.87 -8.28 36.12
C LEU A 311 6.15 -9.23 37.28
N LEU A 312 5.46 -10.38 37.34
CA LEU A 312 5.70 -11.39 38.37
C LEU A 312 7.10 -12.00 38.27
N VAL A 313 7.57 -12.33 37.05
CA VAL A 313 8.92 -12.84 36.82
C VAL A 313 9.98 -11.80 37.18
N ALA A 314 9.81 -10.55 36.74
CA ALA A 314 10.72 -9.46 37.07
C ALA A 314 10.78 -9.19 38.59
N GLY A 315 9.64 -9.19 39.27
CA GLY A 315 9.54 -9.05 40.71
C GLY A 315 10.24 -10.19 41.46
N ALA A 316 10.06 -11.43 41.01
CA ALA A 316 10.72 -12.60 41.60
C ALA A 316 12.25 -12.54 41.45
N LEU A 317 12.76 -12.12 40.28
CA LEU A 317 14.20 -11.95 40.04
C LEU A 317 14.79 -10.82 40.90
N TYR A 318 14.09 -9.69 41.01
CA TYR A 318 14.51 -8.58 41.86
C TYR A 318 14.57 -8.98 43.34
N TYR A 319 13.54 -9.67 43.83
CA TYR A 319 13.49 -10.16 45.21
C TYR A 319 14.67 -11.10 45.52
N ARG A 320 14.96 -12.08 44.64
CA ARG A 320 16.13 -12.97 44.78
C ARG A 320 17.43 -12.18 44.85
N ARG A 321 17.59 -11.15 44.02
CA ARG A 321 18.80 -10.31 43.98
C ARG A 321 18.98 -9.50 45.28
N VAL A 322 17.92 -8.94 45.84
CA VAL A 322 17.99 -8.15 47.09
C VAL A 322 18.35 -9.02 48.30
N VAL A 323 17.81 -10.24 48.39
CA VAL A 323 18.12 -11.17 49.49
C VAL A 323 19.60 -11.56 49.50
N SER A 324 20.21 -11.81 48.34
CA SER A 324 21.65 -12.15 48.23
C SER A 324 22.58 -11.03 48.75
N ARG A 325 22.23 -9.76 48.55
CA ARG A 325 23.04 -8.61 48.99
C ARG A 325 23.10 -8.46 50.51
N ARG A 326 22.02 -8.76 51.21
CA ARG A 326 21.96 -8.65 52.68
C ARG A 326 22.81 -9.71 53.39
N GLN A 327 23.05 -10.85 52.74
CA GLN A 327 23.89 -11.94 53.29
C GLN A 327 25.37 -11.53 53.33
N VAL A 328 25.86 -10.84 52.30
CA VAL A 328 27.29 -10.53 52.17
C VAL A 328 27.71 -9.32 53.03
N GLN A 329 26.82 -8.35 53.28
CA GLN A 329 27.11 -7.20 54.15
C GLN A 329 27.38 -7.57 55.62
N SER A 330 26.71 -8.62 56.12
CA SER A 330 26.88 -9.05 57.51
C SER A 330 28.14 -9.90 57.73
N LEU A 331 28.68 -10.54 56.68
CA LEU A 331 30.01 -11.17 56.71
C LEU A 331 31.14 -10.14 56.77
N ARG A 332 31.04 -9.05 55.98
CA ARG A 332 31.98 -7.91 56.04
C ARG A 332 32.03 -7.33 57.45
N GLY A 333 30.87 -7.12 58.09
CA GLY A 333 30.80 -6.58 59.45
C GLY A 333 31.54 -7.41 60.50
N ILE A 334 31.45 -8.75 60.43
CA ILE A 334 32.14 -9.66 61.38
C ILE A 334 33.67 -9.62 61.17
N LEU A 335 34.13 -9.61 59.92
CA LEU A 335 35.57 -9.60 59.61
C LEU A 335 36.23 -8.26 59.98
N THR A 336 35.58 -7.13 59.67
CA THR A 336 36.08 -5.80 60.01
C THR A 336 36.15 -5.58 61.53
N ASP A 337 35.14 -6.02 62.28
CA ASP A 337 35.15 -5.95 63.75
C ASP A 337 36.31 -6.74 64.35
N THR A 338 36.62 -7.92 63.78
CA THR A 338 37.72 -8.75 64.25
C THR A 338 39.09 -8.18 63.90
N MET A 339 39.22 -7.51 62.75
CA MET A 339 40.44 -6.76 62.39
C MET A 339 40.68 -5.60 63.38
N MET A 340 39.64 -4.84 63.72
CA MET A 340 39.74 -3.73 64.69
C MET A 340 40.12 -4.23 66.10
N GLN A 341 39.57 -5.37 66.54
CA GLN A 341 39.92 -5.96 67.83
C GLN A 341 41.36 -6.50 67.86
N LEU A 342 41.86 -7.05 66.74
CA LEU A 342 43.23 -7.52 66.59
C LEU A 342 44.28 -6.41 66.67
N GLU A 343 43.94 -5.18 66.24
CA GLU A 343 44.80 -4.00 66.36
C GLU A 343 44.88 -3.49 67.82
N ALA A 344 43.81 -3.66 68.60
CA ALA A 344 43.69 -3.08 69.94
C ALA A 344 44.17 -3.98 71.10
N SER A 345 44.34 -5.29 70.90
CA SER A 345 44.55 -6.26 71.99
C SER A 345 45.83 -7.09 71.84
N ASN A 346 46.43 -7.43 72.98
CA ASN A 346 47.58 -8.35 73.05
C ASN A 346 47.18 -9.84 73.07
N GLU A 347 45.88 -10.17 73.21
CA GLU A 347 45.36 -11.55 73.19
C GLU A 347 44.77 -11.92 71.81
N TYR A 348 45.62 -12.04 70.78
CA TYR A 348 45.18 -12.24 69.38
C TYR A 348 44.55 -13.63 69.13
N ILE A 349 44.98 -14.71 69.81
CA ILE A 349 44.41 -16.07 69.65
C ILE A 349 42.92 -16.06 69.98
N LYS A 350 42.57 -15.40 71.08
CA LYS A 350 41.19 -15.31 71.56
C LYS A 350 40.28 -14.58 70.57
N ILE A 351 40.79 -13.51 69.95
CA ILE A 351 40.03 -12.73 68.96
C ILE A 351 39.81 -13.52 67.67
N ILE A 352 40.83 -14.24 67.20
CA ILE A 352 40.70 -15.13 66.03
C ILE A 352 39.69 -16.25 66.33
N PHE A 353 39.73 -16.82 67.53
CA PHE A 353 38.78 -17.85 67.94
C PHE A 353 37.34 -17.32 68.09
N ASP A 354 37.16 -16.08 68.54
CA ASP A 354 35.85 -15.45 68.61
C ASP A 354 35.33 -15.03 67.21
N CYS A 355 36.21 -14.58 66.31
CA CYS A 355 35.91 -14.41 64.88
C CYS A 355 35.35 -15.70 64.28
N TYR A 356 36.05 -16.81 64.50
CA TYR A 356 35.63 -18.15 64.08
C TYR A 356 34.23 -18.47 64.62
N LYS A 357 33.98 -18.36 65.93
CA LYS A 357 32.65 -18.64 66.52
C LYS A 357 31.55 -17.76 65.91
N ASN A 358 31.84 -16.50 65.63
CA ASN A 358 30.89 -15.57 65.02
C ASN A 358 30.56 -15.98 63.58
N LEU A 359 31.57 -16.36 62.78
CA LEU A 359 31.40 -16.88 61.43
C LEU A 359 30.59 -18.18 61.41
N VAL A 360 30.84 -19.09 62.35
CA VAL A 360 30.07 -20.34 62.51
C VAL A 360 28.60 -20.05 62.80
N ARG A 361 28.31 -19.15 63.75
CA ARG A 361 26.93 -18.74 64.06
C ARG A 361 26.27 -18.10 62.85
N HIS A 362 27.02 -17.31 62.09
CA HIS A 362 26.55 -16.67 60.87
C HIS A 362 26.17 -17.72 59.80
N PHE A 363 27.07 -18.64 59.46
CA PHE A 363 26.79 -19.70 58.48
C PHE A 363 25.62 -20.60 58.88
N ARG A 364 25.43 -20.88 60.17
CA ARG A 364 24.24 -21.60 60.67
C ARG A 364 22.95 -20.81 60.45
N LYS A 365 22.96 -19.50 60.72
CA LYS A 365 21.77 -18.64 60.58
C LYS A 365 21.31 -18.49 59.14
N TYR A 366 22.24 -18.48 58.18
CA TYR A 366 21.95 -18.25 56.76
C TYR A 366 21.89 -19.54 55.91
N GLY A 367 21.90 -20.71 56.55
CA GLY A 367 21.63 -21.99 55.88
C GLY A 367 22.78 -22.56 55.06
N PHE A 368 23.99 -21.98 55.15
CA PHE A 368 25.21 -22.53 54.56
C PHE A 368 25.62 -23.87 55.21
N MET A 369 25.05 -24.19 56.39
CA MET A 369 25.34 -25.42 57.12
C MET A 369 24.10 -25.96 57.86
N LYS A 370 23.95 -27.30 57.91
CA LYS A 370 22.79 -27.97 58.52
C LYS A 370 23.05 -28.59 59.92
N LYS A 371 24.30 -28.81 60.35
CA LYS A 371 24.66 -29.40 61.67
C LYS A 371 25.91 -28.74 62.28
N VAL A 372 26.15 -28.97 63.59
CA VAL A 372 27.35 -28.56 64.34
C VAL A 372 28.52 -29.47 63.90
N TYR A 373 29.67 -28.89 63.53
CA TYR A 373 30.80 -29.58 62.91
C TYR A 373 31.23 -30.89 63.58
N GLU A 374 31.73 -31.80 62.76
CA GLU A 374 32.58 -32.91 63.22
C GLU A 374 34.01 -32.85 62.62
N THR A 375 34.23 -32.26 61.42
CA THR A 375 35.55 -32.25 60.73
C THR A 375 35.96 -30.89 60.13
N THR A 376 37.27 -30.64 59.95
CA THR A 376 37.83 -29.39 59.37
C THR A 376 37.41 -29.15 57.91
N ARG A 377 37.22 -30.24 57.15
CA ARG A 377 36.84 -30.18 55.73
C ARG A 377 35.43 -29.63 55.49
N GLU A 378 34.50 -29.87 56.43
CA GLU A 378 33.14 -29.31 56.37
C GLU A 378 33.14 -27.79 56.58
N PHE A 379 34.04 -27.30 57.45
CA PHE A 379 34.24 -25.88 57.66
C PHE A 379 34.83 -25.20 56.43
N GLU A 380 35.89 -25.77 55.86
CA GLU A 380 36.49 -25.27 54.63
C GLU A 380 35.47 -25.18 53.49
N SER A 381 34.67 -26.24 53.27
CA SER A 381 33.64 -26.23 52.23
C SER A 381 32.57 -25.17 52.46
N ALA A 382 32.18 -24.91 53.71
CA ALA A 382 31.21 -23.88 54.06
C ALA A 382 31.78 -22.46 53.87
N VAL A 383 33.04 -22.24 54.26
CA VAL A 383 33.78 -20.98 54.04
C VAL A 383 33.89 -20.70 52.54
N ARG A 384 34.29 -21.68 51.72
CA ARG A 384 34.39 -21.51 50.26
C ARG A 384 33.02 -21.25 49.62
N ALA A 385 31.96 -21.87 50.12
CA ALA A 385 30.60 -21.63 49.62
C ALA A 385 30.07 -20.24 49.98
N ALA A 386 30.35 -19.77 51.20
CA ALA A 386 29.89 -18.47 51.68
C ALA A 386 30.73 -17.29 51.14
N PHE A 387 32.01 -17.51 50.87
CA PHE A 387 32.94 -16.53 50.29
C PHE A 387 33.29 -16.84 48.82
N ASN A 388 32.30 -17.26 48.02
CA ASN A 388 32.51 -17.62 46.61
C ASN A 388 33.06 -16.47 45.73
N MET A 389 32.98 -15.23 46.22
CA MET A 389 33.49 -14.03 45.58
C MET A 389 34.96 -13.71 45.91
N VAL A 390 35.58 -14.42 46.86
CA VAL A 390 36.98 -14.20 47.27
C VAL A 390 37.89 -15.18 46.52
N PRO A 391 39.06 -14.75 46.02
CA PRO A 391 39.99 -15.65 45.34
C PRO A 391 40.38 -16.85 46.22
N PRO A 392 40.43 -18.08 45.67
CA PRO A 392 40.67 -19.29 46.45
C PRO A 392 42.00 -19.25 47.22
N GLN A 393 43.02 -18.63 46.64
CA GLN A 393 44.35 -18.46 47.25
C GLN A 393 44.31 -17.63 48.55
N GLN A 394 43.43 -16.62 48.63
CA GLN A 394 43.27 -15.79 49.85
C GLN A 394 42.50 -16.55 50.93
N LEU A 395 41.56 -17.40 50.53
CA LEU A 395 40.81 -18.27 51.45
C LEU A 395 41.69 -19.36 52.06
N ASP A 396 42.69 -19.86 51.32
CA ASP A 396 43.63 -20.86 51.83
C ASP A 396 44.51 -20.28 52.97
N ALA A 397 45.00 -19.05 52.79
CA ALA A 397 45.75 -18.32 53.83
C ALA A 397 44.89 -18.05 55.08
N PHE A 398 43.62 -17.71 54.88
CA PHE A 398 42.64 -17.51 55.96
C PHE A 398 42.42 -18.79 56.77
N LEU A 399 42.19 -19.92 56.10
CA LEU A 399 41.98 -21.21 56.76
C LEU A 399 43.22 -21.66 57.53
N THR A 400 44.41 -21.42 56.97
CA THR A 400 45.69 -21.70 57.64
C THR A 400 45.81 -20.97 58.98
N ILE A 401 45.41 -19.70 59.06
CA ILE A 401 45.41 -18.93 60.32
C ILE A 401 44.48 -19.55 61.36
N PHE A 402 43.31 -20.06 60.98
CA PHE A 402 42.40 -20.72 61.92
C PHE A 402 42.88 -22.09 62.35
N GLU A 403 43.52 -22.85 61.47
CA GLU A 403 44.13 -24.13 61.83
C GLU A 403 45.28 -23.94 62.82
N GLU A 404 46.15 -22.95 62.57
CA GLU A 404 47.24 -22.59 63.47
C GLU A 404 46.71 -22.12 64.84
N ALA A 405 45.68 -21.26 64.86
CA ALA A 405 45.06 -20.79 66.10
C ALA A 405 44.31 -21.89 66.89
N ARG A 406 43.94 -23.01 66.24
CA ARG A 406 43.17 -24.10 66.86
C ARG A 406 44.04 -25.24 67.39
N TYR A 407 45.18 -25.51 66.76
CA TYR A 407 45.98 -26.71 67.03
C TYR A 407 47.42 -26.44 67.44
N SER A 408 47.91 -25.20 67.36
CA SER A 408 49.29 -24.90 67.75
C SER A 408 49.41 -24.51 69.23
N ASP A 409 50.48 -25.00 69.86
CA ASP A 409 50.81 -24.77 71.28
C ASP A 409 52.05 -23.85 71.41
N HIS A 410 52.42 -23.12 70.35
CA HIS A 410 53.55 -22.18 70.35
C HIS A 410 53.13 -20.76 70.71
N ASN A 411 54.03 -20.01 71.35
CA ASN A 411 53.81 -18.61 71.68
C ASN A 411 53.88 -17.78 70.40
N ILE A 412 52.72 -17.40 69.88
CA ILE A 412 52.58 -16.66 68.62
C ILE A 412 53.07 -15.20 68.84
N GLY A 413 53.92 -14.72 67.94
CA GLY A 413 54.56 -13.39 68.03
C GLY A 413 53.87 -12.32 67.19
N VAL A 414 54.39 -11.09 67.26
CA VAL A 414 53.90 -9.92 66.50
C VAL A 414 53.81 -10.19 64.98
N MET A 415 54.73 -11.00 64.43
CA MET A 415 54.73 -11.32 62.99
C MET A 415 53.49 -12.08 62.54
N GLN A 416 53.00 -13.04 63.32
CA GLN A 416 51.80 -13.82 62.98
C GLN A 416 50.52 -12.99 63.14
N ARG A 417 50.50 -12.05 64.07
CA ARG A 417 49.42 -11.06 64.19
C ARG A 417 49.35 -10.19 62.92
N ASP A 418 50.47 -9.66 62.48
CA ASP A 418 50.52 -8.79 61.30
C ASP A 418 50.17 -9.57 60.01
N GLN A 419 50.55 -10.85 59.93
CA GLN A 419 50.11 -11.78 58.87
C GLN A 419 48.59 -12.01 58.91
N ALA A 420 48.00 -12.16 60.09
CA ALA A 420 46.55 -12.32 60.24
C ALA A 420 45.78 -11.05 59.86
N ILE A 421 46.26 -9.87 60.27
CA ILE A 421 45.68 -8.57 59.89
C ILE A 421 45.74 -8.38 58.38
N SER A 422 46.89 -8.66 57.76
CA SER A 422 47.07 -8.57 56.30
C SER A 422 46.10 -9.49 55.55
N THR A 423 45.95 -10.73 56.00
CA THR A 423 45.08 -11.73 55.36
C THR A 423 43.59 -11.37 55.53
N LEU A 424 43.17 -10.97 56.73
CA LEU A 424 41.79 -10.52 56.99
C LEU A 424 41.44 -9.25 56.20
N GLY A 425 42.40 -8.32 56.08
CA GLY A 425 42.26 -7.09 55.28
C GLY A 425 42.09 -7.38 53.79
N ALA A 426 42.89 -8.29 53.23
CA ALA A 426 42.80 -8.70 51.82
C ALA A 426 41.43 -9.32 51.48
N ILE A 427 40.89 -10.16 52.36
CA ILE A 427 39.57 -10.79 52.19
C ILE A 427 38.47 -9.76 52.32
N THR A 428 38.55 -8.86 53.30
CA THR A 428 37.57 -7.79 53.50
C THR A 428 37.53 -6.84 52.30
N SER A 429 38.69 -6.49 51.74
CA SER A 429 38.81 -5.70 50.51
C SER A 429 38.19 -6.42 49.31
N SER A 430 38.48 -7.71 49.13
CA SER A 430 37.90 -8.52 48.05
C SER A 430 36.38 -8.64 48.16
N ILE A 431 35.84 -8.83 49.37
CA ILE A 431 34.40 -8.83 49.64
C ILE A 431 33.78 -7.46 49.32
N THR A 432 34.45 -6.37 49.68
CA THR A 432 33.98 -5.00 49.43
C THR A 432 33.92 -4.72 47.92
N SER A 433 34.96 -5.12 47.18
CA SER A 433 35.00 -5.00 45.72
C SER A 433 33.92 -5.84 45.03
N ALA A 434 33.71 -7.09 45.47
CA ALA A 434 32.65 -7.96 44.94
C ALA A 434 31.22 -7.49 45.29
N LEU A 435 31.06 -6.80 46.42
CA LEU A 435 29.81 -6.14 46.82
C LEU A 435 29.51 -4.89 45.97
N GLY A 436 30.48 -4.40 45.20
CA GLY A 436 30.30 -3.32 44.24
C GLY A 436 30.17 -1.94 44.87
N GLU A 437 30.86 -1.66 45.97
CA GLU A 437 31.20 -0.28 46.31
C GLU A 437 32.39 0.13 45.43
N GLU A 438 32.11 0.90 44.38
CA GLU A 438 33.01 1.41 43.33
C GLU A 438 33.57 0.38 42.35
N GLY A 439 32.67 -0.24 41.60
CA GLY A 439 32.98 -0.87 40.32
C GLY A 439 31.97 -0.39 39.30
N GLN A 440 32.34 0.65 38.54
CA GLN A 440 31.61 1.20 37.41
C GLN A 440 30.92 0.08 36.63
N VAL A 441 29.63 0.25 36.36
CA VAL A 441 28.98 -0.43 35.25
C VAL A 441 29.89 -0.17 34.05
N LYS A 442 30.66 -1.16 33.61
CA LYS A 442 31.13 -1.18 32.24
C LYS A 442 29.87 -1.23 31.41
N ARG A 443 29.37 -0.05 31.09
CA ARG A 443 28.49 0.18 29.95
C ARG A 443 29.28 -0.41 28.81
N TYR A 444 28.88 -1.58 28.34
CA TYR A 444 28.95 -1.76 26.91
C TYR A 444 28.06 -0.64 26.36
N GLU A 445 28.69 0.40 25.81
CA GLU A 445 28.00 1.31 24.91
C GLU A 445 27.48 0.44 23.78
N VAL A 446 26.23 0.02 23.90
CA VAL A 446 25.42 -0.35 22.75
C VAL A 446 24.90 0.97 22.17
N THR A 447 25.81 1.80 21.66
CA THR A 447 25.50 2.86 20.71
C THR A 447 25.46 2.20 19.33
N GLY A 448 24.26 2.04 18.78
CA GLY A 448 24.12 1.54 17.41
C GLY A 448 22.78 0.89 17.05
N LEU A 449 21.79 0.84 17.94
CA LEU A 449 20.50 0.19 17.65
C LEU A 449 19.37 1.13 17.19
N TYR A 450 19.62 2.43 17.05
CA TYR A 450 18.62 3.40 16.56
C TYR A 450 19.09 4.32 15.42
N ASP A 451 20.18 3.99 14.71
CA ASP A 451 20.66 4.80 13.58
C ASP A 451 20.78 4.03 12.25
N LYS A 452 20.12 2.87 12.14
CA LYS A 452 19.96 2.17 10.85
C LYS A 452 18.50 2.10 10.44
N GLN A 453 17.96 3.24 10.05
CA GLN A 453 16.84 3.23 9.10
C GLN A 453 17.39 2.81 7.74
N THR A 454 17.29 1.51 7.44
CA THR A 454 17.59 1.00 6.10
C THR A 454 16.41 1.39 5.20
N LYS A 455 16.60 2.35 4.30
CA LYS A 455 15.62 2.66 3.24
C LYS A 455 15.49 1.42 2.34
N ALA A 456 14.28 1.08 1.94
CA ALA A 456 14.03 -0.01 1.00
C ALA A 456 14.82 0.22 -0.31
N GLY A 457 15.60 -0.78 -0.74
CA GLY A 457 16.34 -0.76 -2.02
C GLY A 457 17.87 -0.70 -1.93
N GLU A 458 18.45 -0.80 -0.74
CA GLU A 458 19.90 -0.76 -0.51
C GLU A 458 20.44 -2.14 -0.09
N PHE A 459 21.44 -2.65 -0.83
CA PHE A 459 22.07 -3.95 -0.56
C PHE A 459 23.56 -3.78 -0.27
N VAL A 460 24.05 -4.51 0.74
CA VAL A 460 25.48 -4.55 1.09
C VAL A 460 26.10 -5.78 0.44
N ALA A 461 27.09 -5.59 -0.43
CA ALA A 461 27.83 -6.67 -1.04
C ALA A 461 28.79 -7.33 -0.02
N ALA A 462 29.26 -8.54 -0.32
CA ALA A 462 30.13 -9.31 0.57
C ALA A 462 31.49 -8.66 0.87
N ASP A 463 31.86 -7.60 0.13
CA ASP A 463 33.04 -6.77 0.33
C ASP A 463 32.78 -5.55 1.24
N GLY A 464 31.55 -5.39 1.75
CA GLY A 464 31.13 -4.29 2.61
C GLY A 464 30.72 -3.01 1.87
N SER A 465 30.71 -3.01 0.54
CA SER A 465 30.23 -1.87 -0.24
C SER A 465 28.70 -1.83 -0.32
N VAL A 466 28.13 -0.63 -0.28
CA VAL A 466 26.69 -0.41 -0.27
C VAL A 466 26.22 0.03 -1.65
N ARG A 467 25.23 -0.67 -2.23
CA ARG A 467 24.71 -0.40 -3.58
C ARG A 467 23.20 -0.19 -3.53
N GLN A 468 22.75 0.86 -4.22
CA GLN A 468 21.33 1.21 -4.34
C GLN A 468 20.81 0.76 -5.71
N ALA A 469 19.66 0.09 -5.74
CA ALA A 469 19.06 -0.33 -7.02
C ALA A 469 18.59 0.90 -7.82
N GLY A 470 19.15 1.11 -9.02
CA GLY A 470 18.57 2.00 -10.03
C GLY A 470 19.37 3.22 -10.50
N ILE A 471 20.63 3.41 -10.10
CA ILE A 471 21.47 4.47 -10.70
C ILE A 471 22.39 3.85 -11.74
N VAL A 472 22.05 4.09 -13.02
CA VAL A 472 22.92 3.85 -14.17
C VAL A 472 23.85 5.05 -14.26
N GLU A 473 25.16 4.87 -14.07
CA GLU A 473 26.13 5.89 -14.44
C GLU A 473 26.15 6.01 -15.97
N GLY A 474 25.65 7.14 -16.47
CA GLY A 474 25.69 7.59 -17.86
C GLY A 474 25.65 9.11 -17.87
#